data_AF-A0AAW1U2T5-F1
#
_entry.id   AF-A0AAW1U2T5-F1
#
_cell.length_a   1.000
_cell.length_b   1.000
_cell.length_c   1.000
_cell.angle_alpha   90.00
_cell.angle_beta   90.00
_cell.angle_gamma   90.00
#
_symmetry.space_group_name_H-M   'P 1'
#
loop_
_entity.id
_entity.type
_entity.pdbx_description
1 polymer ?
#
loop_
_entity_poly.entity_id
_entity_poly.type
_entity_poly.pdbx_seq_one_letter_code
_entity_poly.pdbx_strand_id
1 'polypeptide(L)'
;MLRCGKMASFFNLVIMTIVLSIVGVKYVSSKPGLIEEYWNTEDKCKSGVDEVLETCQRCAKQTKSPIVYPMCCANDDDAYYWCARFINFGQQEKH
;
A
#
# COMPACT_ATOMS: atom_id res chain seq x y z
N MET A 1 -6.29 -12.13 57.91
CA MET A 1 -7.06 -12.48 56.70
C MET A 1 -6.55 -11.64 55.52
N LEU A 2 -5.75 -12.25 54.63
CA LEU A 2 -5.24 -11.63 53.40
C LEU A 2 -6.34 -11.58 52.33
N ARG A 3 -6.85 -10.39 51.93
CA ARG A 3 -7.55 -10.23 50.63
C ARG A 3 -7.82 -8.78 50.18
N CYS A 4 -6.90 -7.82 50.40
CA CYS A 4 -7.06 -6.45 49.85
C CYS A 4 -6.18 -6.14 48.62
N GLY A 5 -5.26 -7.04 48.21
CA GLY A 5 -4.37 -6.82 47.06
C GLY A 5 -4.87 -7.37 45.72
N LYS A 6 -5.86 -8.27 45.72
CA LYS A 6 -6.34 -8.94 44.50
C LYS A 6 -7.22 -8.04 43.63
N MET A 7 -8.03 -7.15 44.23
CA MET A 7 -8.92 -6.26 43.47
C MET A 7 -8.14 -5.25 42.62
N ALA A 8 -7.11 -4.60 43.16
CA ALA A 8 -6.26 -3.68 42.39
C ALA A 8 -5.58 -4.39 41.21
N SER A 9 -5.19 -5.66 41.38
CA SER A 9 -4.61 -6.47 40.30
C SER A 9 -5.62 -6.78 39.19
N PHE A 10 -6.90 -7.02 39.53
CA PHE A 10 -7.95 -7.23 38.52
C PHE A 10 -8.25 -5.95 37.74
N PHE A 11 -8.34 -4.79 38.41
CA PHE A 11 -8.54 -3.51 37.73
C PHE A 11 -7.39 -3.19 36.76
N ASN A 12 -6.14 -3.39 37.17
CA ASN A 12 -4.98 -3.20 36.30
C ASN A 12 -4.97 -4.18 35.12
N LEU A 13 -5.37 -5.44 35.32
CA LEU A 13 -5.43 -6.44 34.25
C LEU A 13 -6.52 -6.11 33.23
N VAL A 14 -7.69 -5.65 33.68
CA VAL A 14 -8.79 -5.19 32.81
C VAL A 14 -8.38 -3.93 32.02
N ILE A 15 -7.68 -2.99 32.66
CA ILE A 15 -7.18 -1.79 31.97
C ILE A 15 -6.16 -2.18 30.90
N MET A 16 -5.23 -3.10 31.19
CA MET A 16 -4.24 -3.58 30.22
C MET A 16 -4.88 -4.29 29.02
N THR A 17 -5.92 -5.11 29.22
CA THR A 17 -6.62 -5.76 28.10
C THR A 17 -7.41 -4.77 27.24
N ILE A 18 -8.03 -3.76 27.85
CA ILE A 18 -8.73 -2.70 27.12
C ILE A 18 -7.74 -1.88 26.29
N VAL A 19 -6.61 -1.48 26.86
CA VAL A 19 -5.56 -0.73 26.14
C VAL A 19 -4.99 -1.53 24.97
N LEU A 20 -4.70 -2.82 25.17
CA LEU A 20 -4.22 -3.70 24.09
C LEU A 20 -5.26 -3.90 22.99
N SER A 21 -6.54 -3.92 23.32
CA SER A 21 -7.63 -4.02 22.33
C SER A 21 -7.75 -2.73 21.51
N ILE A 22 -7.65 -1.56 22.15
CA ILE A 22 -7.71 -0.25 21.47
C ILE A 22 -6.50 -0.06 20.54
N VAL A 23 -5.28 -0.38 21.03
CA VAL A 23 -4.05 -0.32 20.22
C VAL A 23 -4.06 -1.39 19.13
N GLY A 24 -4.53 -2.60 19.45
CA GLY A 24 -4.69 -3.69 18.51
C GLY A 24 -5.62 -3.35 17.34
N VAL A 25 -6.76 -2.71 17.59
CA VAL A 25 -7.67 -2.26 16.51
C VAL A 25 -7.00 -1.24 15.59
N LYS A 26 -6.10 -0.39 16.10
CA LYS A 26 -5.27 0.50 15.25
C LYS A 26 -4.18 -0.26 14.50
N TYR A 27 -3.65 -1.33 15.08
CA TYR A 27 -2.59 -2.14 14.50
C TYR A 27 -3.11 -3.14 13.43
N VAL A 28 -4.32 -3.67 13.58
CA VAL A 28 -5.01 -4.51 12.57
C VAL A 28 -5.51 -3.67 11.38
N SER A 29 -5.37 -2.34 11.45
CA SER A 29 -5.53 -1.46 10.30
C SER A 29 -4.33 -1.57 9.35
N SER A 30 -4.07 -2.76 8.82
CA SER A 30 -3.46 -2.92 7.49
C SER A 30 -4.28 -2.07 6.54
N LYS A 31 -3.66 -1.05 5.93
CA LYS A 31 -4.22 -0.15 4.90
C LYS A 31 -5.54 -0.66 4.28
N PRO A 32 -6.68 0.00 4.52
CA PRO A 32 -7.91 -0.34 3.81
C PRO A 32 -7.77 0.09 2.34
N GLY A 33 -8.37 -0.67 1.43
CA GLY A 33 -8.70 -0.17 0.09
C GLY A 33 -7.80 -0.64 -1.07
N LEU A 34 -7.51 -1.94 -1.16
CA LEU A 34 -7.32 -2.52 -2.50
C LEU A 34 -8.69 -2.44 -3.22
N ILE A 35 -8.75 -1.62 -4.28
CA ILE A 35 -9.65 -1.71 -5.46
C ILE A 35 -10.72 -0.62 -5.63
N GLU A 36 -11.23 0.08 -4.62
CA GLU A 36 -12.40 0.97 -4.87
C GLU A 36 -12.08 2.46 -5.09
N GLU A 37 -11.00 3.01 -4.51
CA GLU A 37 -10.73 4.46 -4.57
C GLU A 37 -9.62 4.87 -5.56
N TYR A 38 -9.05 3.91 -6.30
CA TYR A 38 -7.96 4.21 -7.24
C TYR A 38 -8.44 4.78 -8.60
N TRP A 39 -9.71 4.64 -8.95
CA TRP A 39 -10.23 5.03 -10.28
C TRP A 39 -10.55 6.53 -10.44
N ASN A 40 -10.13 7.40 -9.53
CA ASN A 40 -10.55 8.81 -9.50
C ASN A 40 -9.42 9.86 -9.49
N THR A 41 -8.21 9.46 -9.92
CA THR A 41 -7.17 10.44 -10.26
C THR A 41 -7.27 10.75 -11.76
N GLU A 42 -6.87 11.94 -12.17
CA GLU A 42 -6.76 12.35 -13.58
C GLU A 42 -5.69 11.47 -14.27
N ASP A 43 -6.10 10.25 -14.66
CA ASP A 43 -5.18 9.22 -15.12
C ASP A 43 -4.72 9.53 -16.54
N LYS A 44 -3.41 9.70 -16.74
CA LYS A 44 -2.84 9.78 -18.10
C LYS A 44 -3.15 8.54 -18.94
N CYS A 45 -3.43 7.43 -18.25
CA CYS A 45 -3.88 6.17 -18.83
C CYS A 45 -5.33 6.20 -19.35
N LYS A 46 -6.19 7.13 -18.90
CA LYS A 46 -7.56 7.31 -19.42
C LYS A 46 -7.60 8.17 -20.67
N SER A 47 -6.65 9.09 -20.83
CA SER A 47 -6.53 9.98 -22.00
C SER A 47 -6.18 9.27 -23.31
N GLY A 48 -6.07 7.94 -23.34
CA GLY A 48 -5.87 7.16 -24.57
C GLY A 48 -4.48 7.29 -25.19
N VAL A 49 -3.49 7.73 -24.41
CA VAL A 49 -2.10 7.75 -24.88
C VAL A 49 -1.55 6.33 -24.74
N ASP A 50 -1.59 5.57 -25.84
CA ASP A 50 -1.22 4.14 -25.87
C ASP A 50 0.17 3.87 -25.24
N GLU A 51 1.14 4.75 -25.48
CA GLU A 51 2.50 4.63 -24.93
C GLU A 51 2.54 4.65 -23.39
N VAL A 52 1.72 5.48 -22.76
CA VAL A 52 1.67 5.60 -21.29
C VAL A 52 1.00 4.35 -20.70
N LEU A 53 -0.08 3.91 -21.32
CA LEU A 53 -0.80 2.70 -20.92
C LEU A 53 0.11 1.47 -20.98
N GLU A 54 0.79 1.26 -22.10
CA GLU A 54 1.69 0.12 -22.28
C GLU A 54 2.86 0.15 -21.30
N THR A 55 3.45 1.33 -21.08
CA THR A 55 4.56 1.51 -20.13
C THR A 55 4.12 1.12 -18.71
N CYS A 56 3.00 1.67 -18.24
CA CYS A 56 2.50 1.41 -16.89
C CYS A 56 2.05 -0.05 -16.71
N GLN A 57 1.40 -0.66 -17.71
CA GLN A 57 1.02 -2.08 -17.66
C GLN A 57 2.24 -3.00 -17.60
N ARG A 58 3.25 -2.77 -18.45
CA ARG A 58 4.48 -3.58 -18.47
C ARG A 58 5.25 -3.42 -17.16
N CYS A 59 5.34 -2.21 -16.63
CA CYS A 59 6.01 -1.92 -15.38
C CYS A 59 5.36 -2.61 -14.18
N ALA A 60 4.03 -2.55 -14.07
CA ALA A 60 3.29 -3.26 -13.02
C ALA A 60 3.45 -4.79 -13.11
N LYS A 61 3.47 -5.33 -14.34
CA LYS A 61 3.71 -6.75 -14.58
C LYS A 61 5.11 -7.19 -14.13
N GLN A 62 6.14 -6.40 -14.39
CA GLN A 62 7.51 -6.74 -14.03
C GLN A 62 7.78 -6.60 -12.52
N THR A 63 7.28 -5.54 -11.90
CA THR A 63 7.43 -5.30 -10.46
C THR A 63 6.55 -6.20 -9.60
N LYS A 64 5.51 -6.80 -10.19
CA LYS A 64 4.50 -7.63 -9.50
C LYS A 64 3.78 -6.87 -8.37
N SER A 65 3.83 -5.55 -8.42
CA SER A 65 3.27 -4.69 -7.38
C SER A 65 1.99 -4.03 -7.88
N PRO A 66 0.85 -4.21 -7.18
CA PRO A 66 -0.42 -3.63 -7.60
C PRO A 66 -0.46 -2.10 -7.43
N ILE A 67 0.51 -1.51 -6.72
CA ILE A 67 0.61 -0.04 -6.53
C ILE A 67 1.38 0.65 -7.65
N VAL A 68 2.08 -0.09 -8.52
CA VAL A 68 2.93 0.51 -9.55
C VAL A 68 2.13 1.02 -10.74
N TYR A 69 1.13 0.25 -11.19
CA TYR A 69 0.19 0.70 -12.22
C TYR A 69 -0.47 2.04 -11.83
N PRO A 70 -1.03 2.16 -10.61
CA PRO A 70 -1.66 3.39 -10.20
C PRO A 70 -0.72 4.59 -10.10
N MET A 71 0.42 4.43 -9.43
CA MET A 71 1.40 5.52 -9.32
C MET A 71 1.92 5.95 -10.69
N CYS A 72 2.12 5.02 -11.62
CA CYS A 72 2.55 5.32 -12.98
C CYS A 72 1.52 6.14 -13.77
N CYS A 73 0.22 5.80 -13.67
CA CYS A 73 -0.85 6.52 -14.36
C CYS A 73 -1.08 7.94 -13.82
N ALA A 74 -0.88 8.15 -12.52
CA ALA A 74 -0.94 9.45 -11.86
C ALA A 74 0.37 10.26 -11.97
N ASN A 75 1.46 9.65 -12.48
CA ASN A 75 2.84 10.15 -12.36
C ASN A 75 3.20 10.56 -10.92
N ASP A 76 2.73 9.78 -9.95
CA ASP A 76 3.06 9.95 -8.54
C ASP A 76 4.54 9.57 -8.33
N ASP A 77 5.29 10.37 -7.56
CA ASP A 77 6.74 10.19 -7.35
C ASP A 77 7.57 9.98 -8.64
N ASP A 78 7.18 10.63 -9.75
CA ASP A 78 7.80 10.42 -11.08
C ASP A 78 7.82 8.94 -11.53
N ALA A 79 6.85 8.15 -11.05
CA ALA A 79 6.76 6.72 -11.31
C ALA A 79 6.68 6.38 -12.79
N TYR A 80 6.12 7.25 -13.63
CA TYR A 80 6.13 7.03 -15.09
C TYR A 80 7.56 7.02 -15.65
N TYR A 81 8.40 8.00 -15.28
CA TYR A 81 9.78 8.07 -15.74
C TYR A 81 10.62 6.92 -15.19
N TRP A 82 10.38 6.55 -13.92
CA TRP A 82 10.99 5.38 -13.33
C TRP A 82 10.60 4.11 -14.09
N CYS A 83 9.32 3.92 -14.38
CA CYS A 83 8.81 2.78 -15.14
C CYS A 83 9.39 2.73 -16.55
N ALA A 84 9.46 3.85 -17.26
CA ALA A 84 10.06 3.95 -18.59
C ALA A 84 11.54 3.51 -18.58
N ARG A 85 12.30 3.85 -17.55
CA ARG A 85 13.69 3.37 -17.40
C ARG A 85 13.75 1.90 -16.99
N PHE A 86 12.90 1.50 -16.04
CA PHE A 86 12.88 0.17 -15.45
C PHE A 86 12.53 -0.91 -16.49
N ILE A 87 11.52 -0.69 -17.34
CA ILE A 87 11.15 -1.67 -18.38
C ILE A 87 12.22 -1.83 -19.47
N ASN A 88 13.04 -0.81 -19.69
CA ASN A 88 14.13 -0.81 -20.67
C ASN A 88 15.46 -1.31 -20.06
N PHE A 89 15.52 -1.48 -18.74
CA PHE A 89 16.69 -2.00 -18.04
C PHE A 89 16.84 -3.50 -18.36
N GLY A 90 17.76 -3.85 -19.25
CA GLY A 90 18.04 -5.23 -19.68
C GLY A 90 17.80 -5.54 -21.17
N GLN A 91 17.32 -4.58 -21.97
CA GLN A 91 17.27 -4.76 -23.44
C GLN A 91 18.63 -4.58 -24.15
N GLN A 92 19.68 -4.20 -23.42
CA GLN A 92 21.04 -3.98 -23.93
C GLN A 92 21.88 -5.28 -24.03
N GLU A 93 21.34 -6.44 -23.66
CA GLU A 93 22.09 -7.71 -23.53
C GLU A 93 21.56 -8.81 -24.47
N LYS A 94 21.18 -8.46 -25.70
CA LYS A 94 20.95 -9.43 -26.77
C LYS A 94 21.76 -9.03 -28.01
N HIS A 95 23.07 -9.26 -27.93
CA HIS A 95 23.95 -9.34 -29.09
C HIS A 95 24.07 -10.80 -29.53
#